data_AF-A0A7K3GE85-F1
#
_entry.id   AF-A0A7K3GE85-F1
#
_cell.length_a   1.000
_cell.length_b   1.000
_cell.length_c   1.000
_cell.angle_alpha   90.00
_cell.angle_beta   90.00
_cell.angle_gamma   90.00
#
_symmetry.space_group_name_H-M   'P 1'
#
loop_
_entity.id
_entity.type
_entity.pdbx_description
1 polymer ?
#
loop_
_entity_poly.entity_id
_entity_poly.type
_entity_poly.pdbx_seq_one_letter_code
_entity_poly.pdbx_strand_id
1 'polypeptide(L)'
;MTTAEGWTAAVRDRLAPGRLLPLGTAEDGAWITERAARQVLDGAAAAVRGVVPGLIRVGADPDGEREAGPLPVPPGGLAPGPLRIAADFGAVAGRPLPE
;
A
#
# COMPACT_ATOMS: atom_id res chain seq x y z
N MET A 1 -9.60 16.52 24.84
CA MET A 1 -9.25 16.44 23.41
C MET A 1 -8.77 17.82 22.98
N THR A 2 -7.49 17.95 22.63
CA THR A 2 -6.93 19.21 22.12
C THR A 2 -7.29 19.35 20.64
N THR A 3 -7.50 20.58 20.19
CA THR A 3 -7.94 20.94 18.83
C THR A 3 -7.05 20.35 17.72
N ALA A 4 -5.77 20.09 17.99
CA ALA A 4 -4.83 19.48 17.06
C ALA A 4 -5.12 17.99 16.75
N GLU A 5 -5.52 17.20 17.75
CA GLU A 5 -5.85 15.78 17.56
C GLU A 5 -7.18 15.63 16.80
N GLY A 6 -8.17 16.47 17.13
CA GLY A 6 -9.46 16.50 16.44
C GLY A 6 -9.36 16.93 14.97
N TRP A 7 -8.48 17.90 14.67
CA TRP A 7 -8.18 18.31 13.30
C TRP A 7 -7.51 17.20 12.49
N THR A 8 -6.50 16.53 13.06
CA THR A 8 -5.78 15.44 12.39
C THR A 8 -6.71 14.25 12.10
N ALA A 9 -7.62 13.92 13.03
CA ALA A 9 -8.65 12.91 12.82
C ALA A 9 -9.62 13.29 11.70
N ALA A 10 -10.11 14.53 11.68
CA ALA A 10 -11.04 15.01 10.65
C ALA A 10 -10.41 15.06 9.24
N VAL A 11 -9.13 15.43 9.13
CA VAL A 11 -8.38 15.40 7.86
C VAL A 11 -8.20 13.97 7.36
N ARG A 12 -7.90 13.01 8.26
CA ARG A 12 -7.81 11.59 7.91
C ARG A 12 -9.15 11.02 7.46
N ASP A 13 -10.22 11.38 8.14
CA ASP A 13 -11.58 10.96 7.78
C ASP A 13 -11.99 11.51 6.40
N ARG A 14 -11.72 12.80 6.15
CA ARG A 14 -12.01 13.45 4.87
C ARG A 14 -11.18 12.91 3.70
N LEU A 15 -9.92 12.55 3.94
CA LEU A 15 -9.01 12.06 2.88
C LEU A 15 -9.18 10.57 2.57
N ALA A 16 -9.85 9.81 3.45
CA ALA A 16 -9.97 8.35 3.39
C ALA A 16 -8.69 7.66 2.85
N PRO A 17 -7.49 7.95 3.41
CA PRO A 17 -6.22 7.55 2.83
C PRO A 17 -5.98 6.03 2.83
N GLY A 18 -6.86 5.27 3.49
CA GLY A 18 -6.64 3.88 3.84
C GLY A 18 -5.59 3.78 4.95
N ARG A 19 -4.96 2.61 5.07
CA ARG A 19 -3.86 2.43 6.02
C ARG A 19 -2.58 3.10 5.50
N LEU A 20 -1.62 3.33 6.39
CA LEU A 20 -0.28 3.80 6.01
C LEU A 20 0.65 2.61 5.79
N LEU A 21 1.38 2.61 4.68
CA LEU A 21 2.33 1.57 4.27
C LEU A 21 3.75 2.06 4.46
N PRO A 22 4.65 1.28 5.09
CA PRO A 22 6.06 1.63 5.12
C PRO A 22 6.60 1.77 3.69
N LEU A 23 7.45 2.76 3.47
CA LEU A 23 8.07 3.03 2.18
C LEU A 23 9.59 3.11 2.37
N GLY A 24 10.32 2.30 1.61
CA GLY A 24 11.76 2.17 1.79
C GLY A 24 12.10 1.22 2.93
N THR A 25 13.24 1.47 3.56
CA THR A 25 13.73 0.72 4.72
C THR A 25 13.14 1.27 6.01
N ALA A 26 13.24 0.53 7.12
CA ALA A 26 12.81 1.03 8.42
C ALA A 26 13.53 2.33 8.85
N GLU A 27 14.79 2.52 8.46
CA GLU A 27 15.60 3.70 8.77
C GLU A 27 15.08 4.98 8.11
N ASP A 28 14.43 4.86 6.95
CA ASP A 28 13.86 6.00 6.24
C ASP A 28 12.70 6.65 7.00
N GLY A 29 12.06 5.90 7.91
CA GLY A 29 10.97 6.40 8.75
C GLY A 29 9.82 6.99 7.91
N ALA A 30 9.57 6.42 6.73
CA ALA A 30 8.65 6.96 5.74
C ALA A 30 7.42 6.06 5.55
N TRP A 31 6.27 6.69 5.35
CA TRP A 31 5.03 6.01 5.02
C TRP A 31 4.31 6.66 3.84
N ILE A 32 3.71 5.82 2.99
CA ILE A 32 2.82 6.21 1.92
C ILE A 32 1.38 5.79 2.25
N THR A 33 0.39 6.57 1.82
CA THR A 33 -1.01 6.16 1.97
C THR A 33 -1.32 4.97 1.06
N GLU A 34 -2.14 4.02 1.52
CA GLU A 34 -2.56 2.89 0.68
C GLU A 34 -3.21 3.38 -0.62
N ARG A 35 -3.98 4.48 -0.56
CA ARG A 35 -4.54 5.11 -1.76
C ARG A 35 -3.47 5.56 -2.76
N ALA A 36 -2.43 6.26 -2.32
CA ALA A 36 -1.37 6.73 -3.21
C ALA A 36 -0.56 5.56 -3.79
N ALA A 37 -0.28 4.54 -2.97
CA ALA A 37 0.37 3.32 -3.45
C ALA A 37 -0.49 2.61 -4.51
N ARG A 38 -1.81 2.46 -4.28
CA ARG A 38 -2.74 1.86 -5.25
C ARG A 38 -2.74 2.61 -6.57
N GLN A 39 -2.73 3.94 -6.58
CA GLN A 39 -2.69 4.71 -7.84
C GLN A 39 -1.46 4.36 -8.70
N VAL A 40 -0.29 4.20 -8.08
CA VAL A 40 0.94 3.79 -8.79
C VAL A 40 0.84 2.34 -9.27
N LEU A 41 0.35 1.43 -8.41
CA LEU A 41 0.21 0.02 -8.74
C LEU A 41 -0.84 -0.23 -9.84
N ASP A 42 -1.97 0.47 -9.81
CA ASP A 42 -3.02 0.41 -10.83
C ASP A 42 -2.46 0.88 -12.19
N GLY A 43 -1.68 1.96 -12.21
CA GLY A 43 -1.00 2.43 -13.41
C GLY A 43 0.00 1.42 -13.97
N ALA A 44 0.79 0.78 -13.08
CA ALA A 44 1.72 -0.27 -13.48
C ALA A 44 1.00 -1.52 -14.01
N ALA A 45 -0.07 -1.94 -13.35
CA ALA A 45 -0.88 -3.08 -13.77
C ALA A 45 -1.55 -2.81 -15.13
N ALA A 46 -2.06 -1.61 -15.36
CA ALA A 46 -2.66 -1.21 -16.64
C ALA A 46 -1.65 -1.18 -17.80
N ALA A 47 -0.35 -1.06 -17.52
CA ALA A 47 0.69 -1.11 -18.54
C ALA A 47 1.02 -2.54 -19.00
N VAL A 48 0.56 -3.58 -18.29
CA VAL A 48 0.79 -4.98 -18.67
C VAL A 48 -0.11 -5.32 -19.86
N ARG A 49 0.49 -5.55 -21.03
CA ARG A 49 -0.25 -5.84 -22.26
C ARG A 49 -0.92 -7.21 -22.19
N GLY A 50 -2.17 -7.29 -22.65
CA GLY A 50 -2.87 -8.58 -22.81
C GLY A 50 -3.55 -9.11 -21.54
N VAL A 51 -3.50 -8.36 -20.44
CA VAL A 51 -4.24 -8.66 -19.21
C VAL A 51 -5.14 -7.50 -18.80
N VAL A 52 -6.19 -7.80 -18.05
CA VAL A 52 -7.10 -6.85 -17.43
C VAL A 52 -6.82 -6.86 -15.93
N PRO A 53 -6.28 -5.77 -15.36
CA PRO A 53 -6.07 -5.65 -13.92
C PRO A 53 -7.39 -5.78 -13.16
N GLY A 54 -7.38 -6.60 -12.12
CA GLY A 54 -8.45 -6.77 -11.16
C GLY A 54 -8.11 -6.10 -9.82
N LEU A 55 -8.52 -6.74 -8.72
CA LEU A 55 -8.32 -6.18 -7.39
C LEU A 55 -6.86 -6.27 -6.95
N ILE A 56 -6.25 -5.13 -6.64
CA ILE A 56 -4.95 -5.03 -6.01
C ILE A 56 -5.11 -4.91 -4.48
N ARG A 57 -4.39 -5.76 -3.76
CA ARG A 57 -4.28 -5.77 -2.30
C ARG A 57 -2.82 -5.64 -1.94
N VAL A 58 -2.51 -4.70 -1.06
CA VAL A 58 -1.20 -4.63 -0.42
C VAL A 58 -1.39 -5.10 1.01
N GLY A 59 -0.40 -5.72 1.63
CA GLY A 59 -0.39 -6.11 3.05
C GLY A 59 1.03 -6.17 3.61
N ALA A 60 1.17 -6.29 4.94
CA ALA A 60 2.43 -6.77 5.50
C ALA A 60 2.70 -8.18 4.97
N ASP A 61 3.94 -8.50 4.65
CA ASP A 61 4.27 -9.86 4.24
C ASP A 61 4.18 -10.80 5.45
N PRO A 62 3.31 -11.83 5.45
CA PRO A 62 3.18 -12.75 6.58
C PRO A 62 4.45 -13.54 6.86
N ASP A 63 5.29 -13.74 5.84
CA ASP A 63 6.55 -14.49 5.93
C ASP A 63 7.74 -13.55 6.20
N GLY A 64 7.48 -12.24 6.26
CA GLY A 64 8.47 -11.21 6.40
C GLY A 64 8.72 -10.79 7.84
N GLU A 65 9.98 -10.57 8.19
CA GLU A 65 10.35 -10.06 9.50
C GLU A 65 10.02 -8.56 9.62
N ARG A 66 9.41 -8.19 10.74
CA ARG A 66 9.17 -6.78 11.05
C ARG A 66 10.51 -6.12 11.38
N GLU A 67 10.72 -4.94 10.83
CA GLU A 67 11.91 -4.15 11.07
C GLU A 67 11.62 -3.09 12.14
N ALA A 68 12.59 -2.89 13.03
CA ALA A 68 12.57 -1.76 13.95
C ALA A 68 13.15 -0.55 13.22
N GLY A 69 12.42 0.57 13.26
CA GLY A 69 12.88 1.85 12.72
C GLY A 69 13.08 2.87 13.83
N PRO A 70 13.80 3.98 13.55
CA PRO A 70 14.05 5.05 14.51
C PRO A 70 12.78 5.85 14.85
N LEU A 71 11.74 5.79 14.02
CA LEU A 71 10.48 6.50 14.21
C LEU A 71 9.36 5.55 14.66
N PRO A 72 8.45 6.01 15.55
CA PRO A 72 7.30 5.23 15.95
C PRO A 72 6.35 5.00 14.77
N VAL A 73 5.68 3.85 14.75
CA VAL A 73 4.66 3.55 13.74
C VAL A 73 3.50 4.55 13.88
N PRO A 74 3.11 5.26 12.80
CA PRO A 74 2.02 6.21 12.85
C PRO A 74 0.69 5.49 13.12
N PRO A 75 -0.31 6.16 13.73
CA PRO A 75 -1.59 5.53 14.03
C PRO A 75 -2.26 5.03 12.75
N GLY A 76 -2.66 3.75 12.70
CA GLY A 76 -3.24 3.10 11.52
C GLY A 76 -2.22 2.70 10.43
N GLY A 77 -0.92 2.82 10.72
CA GLY A 77 0.15 2.34 9.85
C GLY A 77 0.55 0.90 10.11
N LEU A 78 1.11 0.26 9.08
CA LEU A 78 1.83 -1.00 9.25
C LEU A 78 3.23 -0.73 9.82
N ALA A 79 3.72 -1.68 10.62
CA ALA A 79 5.11 -1.68 11.06
C ALA A 79 6.05 -1.77 9.85
N PRO A 80 7.26 -1.17 9.92
CA PRO A 80 8.28 -1.34 8.90
C PRO A 80 8.62 -2.80 8.66
N GLY A 81 9.01 -3.10 7.42
CA GLY A 81 9.29 -4.45 6.95
C GLY A 81 8.69 -4.70 5.56
N PRO A 82 8.93 -5.89 5.01
CA PRO A 82 8.50 -6.24 3.66
C PRO A 82 6.97 -6.24 3.53
N LEU A 83 6.52 -5.82 2.34
CA LEU A 83 5.12 -5.80 1.97
C LEU A 83 4.83 -6.86 0.91
N ARG A 84 3.69 -7.54 1.07
CA ARG A 84 3.13 -8.42 0.03
C ARG A 84 2.13 -7.65 -0.80
N ILE A 85 2.31 -7.68 -2.12
CA ILE A 85 1.36 -7.14 -3.09
C ILE A 85 0.74 -8.34 -3.83
N ALA A 86 -0.58 -8.45 -3.75
CA ALA A 86 -1.37 -9.42 -4.49
C ALA A 86 -2.27 -8.69 -5.47
N ALA A 87 -2.27 -9.10 -6.72
CA ALA A 87 -3.08 -8.51 -7.77
C ALA A 87 -3.75 -9.63 -8.58
N ASP A 88 -5.05 -9.47 -8.81
CA ASP A 88 -5.81 -10.34 -9.69
C ASP A 88 -5.64 -9.85 -11.13
N PHE A 89 -5.41 -10.77 -12.08
CA PHE A 89 -5.33 -10.43 -13.51
C PHE A 89 -6.22 -11.36 -14.33
N GLY A 90 -7.08 -10.78 -15.16
CA GLY A 90 -7.82 -11.51 -16.18
C GLY A 90 -7.03 -11.55 -17.49
N ALA A 91 -7.06 -12.68 -18.20
CA ALA A 91 -6.47 -12.80 -19.54
C ALA A 91 -7.54 -13.21 -20.56
N VAL A 92 -7.28 -12.92 -21.84
CA VAL A 92 -8.15 -13.38 -22.93
C VAL A 92 -8.02 -14.90 -23.09
N ALA A 93 -9.15 -15.60 -23.08
CA ALA A 93 -9.18 -17.05 -23.29
C ALA A 93 -8.51 -17.44 -24.61
N GLY A 94 -7.60 -18.42 -24.56
CA GLY A 94 -6.86 -18.91 -25.73
C GLY A 94 -5.56 -18.14 -26.05
N ARG A 95 -5.14 -17.19 -25.21
CA ARG A 95 -3.81 -16.55 -25.26
C ARG A 95 -3.05 -16.89 -23.96
N PRO A 96 -1.74 -17.21 -24.02
CA PRO A 96 -0.94 -17.35 -22.82
C PRO A 96 -0.83 -16.01 -22.09
N LEU A 97 -0.63 -16.06 -20.76
CA LEU A 97 -0.25 -14.88 -20.00
C LEU A 97 1.10 -14.36 -20.53
N PRO A 98 1.32 -13.03 -20.55
CA PRO A 98 2.62 -12.47 -20.88
C PRO A 98 3.69 -12.95 -19.89
N GLU A 99 4.90 -13.17 -20.38
CA GLU A 99 6.10 -13.48 -19.56
C GLU A 99 6.60 -12.24 -18.79
#